data_AF-A0A819QBF9-F1
#
_entry.id   AF-A0A819QBF9-F1
#
_cell.length_a   1.000
_cell.length_b   1.000
_cell.length_c   1.000
_cell.angle_alpha   90.00
_cell.angle_beta   90.00
_cell.angle_gamma   90.00
#
_symmetry.space_group_name_H-M   'P 1'
#
loop_
_entity.id
_entity.type
_entity.pdbx_description
1 polymer ?
#
loop_
_entity_poly.entity_id
_entity_poly.type
_entity_poly.pdbx_seq_one_letter_code
_entity_poly.pdbx_strand_id
1 'polypeptide(L)'
;MFYLWRSTHDQIYRDWAWDAVISLEKHCRVEGGYSGIRDVYLIPVSHDDVQQSFFIAETLKYLLLIYSDVSFISLDIHVFNTEAHPFHIRTL
;
A
#
# COMPACT_ATOMS: atom_id res chain seq x y z
N MET A 1 0.19 5.45 -6.91
CA MET A 1 1.55 5.85 -6.44
C MET A 1 2.60 4.85 -6.89
N PHE A 2 2.54 3.58 -6.50
CA PHE A 2 3.49 2.53 -6.94
C PHE A 2 3.76 2.50 -8.46
N TYR A 3 2.71 2.36 -9.28
CA TYR A 3 2.86 2.33 -10.75
C TYR A 3 3.48 3.62 -11.30
N LEU A 4 3.01 4.78 -10.82
CA LEU A 4 3.51 6.08 -11.27
C LEU A 4 5.00 6.23 -10.93
N TRP A 5 5.41 5.83 -9.73
CA TRP A 5 6.82 5.79 -9.36
C TRP A 5 7.62 4.84 -10.26
N ARG A 6 7.15 3.61 -10.50
CA ARG A 6 7.84 2.64 -11.37
C ARG A 6 8.00 3.12 -12.81
N SER A 7 7.03 3.88 -13.33
CA SER A 7 7.07 4.39 -14.71
C SER A 7 7.87 5.69 -14.86
N THR A 8 7.81 6.58 -13.87
CA THR A 8 8.35 7.95 -13.99
C THR A 8 9.61 8.20 -13.16
N HIS A 9 9.80 7.42 -12.09
CA HIS A 9 10.81 7.64 -11.05
C HIS A 9 10.70 9.01 -10.34
N ASP A 10 9.54 9.68 -10.44
CA ASP A 10 9.31 10.93 -9.73
C ASP A 10 9.20 10.67 -8.21
N GLN A 11 10.03 11.39 -7.45
CA GLN A 11 10.16 11.26 -6.00
C GLN A 11 8.85 11.63 -5.28
N ILE A 12 8.02 12.50 -5.88
CA ILE A 12 6.75 12.93 -5.27
C ILE A 12 5.84 11.74 -4.90
N TYR A 13 5.88 10.66 -5.68
CA TYR A 13 5.05 9.48 -5.41
C TYR A 13 5.53 8.67 -4.21
N ARG A 14 6.82 8.71 -3.89
CA ARG A 14 7.37 8.13 -2.66
C ARG A 14 7.10 9.04 -1.47
N ASP A 15 7.24 10.35 -1.64
CA ASP A 15 6.94 11.31 -0.57
C ASP A 15 5.48 11.18 -0.11
N TRP A 16 4.53 11.15 -1.05
CA TRP A 16 3.12 10.88 -0.72
C TRP A 16 2.91 9.49 -0.08
N ALA A 17 3.71 8.48 -0.45
CA ALA A 17 3.61 7.15 0.14
C ALA A 17 4.08 7.16 1.59
N TRP A 18 5.11 7.95 1.88
CA TRP A 18 5.59 8.18 3.22
C TRP A 18 4.56 8.90 4.08
N ASP A 19 3.90 9.93 3.55
CA ASP A 19 2.82 10.64 4.24
C ASP A 19 1.65 9.71 4.59
N ALA A 20 1.34 8.77 3.69
CA ALA A 20 0.35 7.73 3.94
C ALA A 20 0.79 6.77 5.06
N VAL A 21 2.05 6.33 5.08
CA VAL A 21 2.60 5.49 6.17
C VAL A 21 2.50 6.21 7.51
N ILE A 22 2.93 7.47 7.58
CA ILE A 22 2.85 8.27 8.81
C ILE A 22 1.39 8.37 9.30
N SER A 23 0.46 8.58 8.38
CA SER A 23 -0.98 8.68 8.70
C SER A 23 -1.55 7.35 9.20
N LEU A 24 -1.19 6.23 8.57
CA LEU A 24 -1.60 4.89 9.00
C LEU A 24 -1.07 4.56 10.40
N GLU A 25 0.21 4.84 10.67
CA GLU A 25 0.82 4.64 11.99
C GLU A 25 0.17 5.51 13.07
N LYS A 26 -0.17 6.75 12.74
CA LYS A 26 -0.74 7.70 13.70
C LYS A 26 -2.22 7.43 14.01
N HIS A 27 -2.99 7.01 13.01
CA HIS A 27 -4.45 6.99 13.10
C HIS A 27 -5.04 5.58 13.04
N CYS A 28 -4.43 4.64 12.33
CA CYS A 28 -5.02 3.31 12.13
C CYS A 28 -4.41 2.24 13.04
N ARG A 29 -3.20 2.48 13.58
CA ARG A 29 -2.52 1.52 14.47
C ARG A 29 -3.22 1.41 15.83
N VAL A 30 -3.43 0.18 16.26
CA VAL A 30 -3.97 -0.21 17.57
C VAL A 30 -3.09 -1.30 18.18
N GLU A 31 -3.34 -1.70 19.43
CA GLU A 31 -2.53 -2.73 20.12
C GLU A 31 -2.50 -4.06 19.35
N GLY A 32 -3.63 -4.46 18.77
CA GLY A 32 -3.79 -5.73 18.05
C GLY A 32 -3.44 -5.72 16.55
N GLY A 33 -3.03 -4.58 15.98
CA GLY A 33 -2.80 -4.45 14.54
C GLY A 33 -3.24 -3.08 13.99
N TYR A 34 -4.06 -3.10 12.94
CA TYR A 34 -4.62 -1.91 12.30
C TYR A 34 -6.14 -2.01 12.19
N SER A 35 -6.83 -0.89 12.41
CA SER A 35 -8.28 -0.77 12.23
C SER A 35 -8.60 0.42 11.33
N GLY A 36 -9.68 0.30 10.56
CA GLY A 36 -10.25 1.42 9.84
C GLY A 36 -10.77 2.50 10.79
N ILE A 37 -11.00 3.70 10.26
CA ILE A 37 -11.54 4.84 11.00
C ILE A 37 -12.90 5.24 10.44
N ARG A 38 -13.82 5.64 11.32
CA ARG A 38 -15.20 5.99 10.94
C ARG A 38 -15.37 7.39 10.38
N ASP A 39 -14.54 8.33 10.85
CA ASP A 39 -14.55 9.74 10.43
C ASP A 39 -13.11 10.25 10.35
N VAL A 40 -12.70 10.69 9.16
CA VAL A 40 -11.35 11.19 8.88
C VAL A 40 -11.11 12.62 9.40
N TYR A 41 -12.17 13.35 9.73
CA TYR A 41 -12.08 14.71 10.28
C TYR A 41 -12.07 14.74 11.82
N LEU A 42 -12.42 13.62 12.47
CA LEU A 42 -12.48 13.53 13.93
C LEU A 42 -11.11 13.23 14.53
N ILE A 43 -10.70 14.03 15.53
CA ILE A 43 -9.46 13.82 16.29
C ILE A 43 -9.79 13.89 17.79
N PRO A 44 -9.53 12.83 18.59
CA PRO A 44 -8.99 11.53 18.20
C PRO A 44 -9.96 10.72 17.32
N VAL A 45 -9.43 9.87 16.45
CA VAL A 45 -10.23 9.04 15.53
C VAL A 45 -11.06 7.99 16.29
N SER A 46 -12.16 7.53 15.69
CA SER A 46 -12.93 6.38 16.15
C SER A 46 -12.68 5.17 15.25
N HIS A 47 -12.18 4.07 15.83
CA HIS A 47 -11.84 2.83 15.11
C HIS A 47 -13.03 1.92 14.87
N ASP A 48 -13.13 1.35 13.66
CA ASP A 48 -14.22 0.44 13.28
C ASP A 48 -14.09 -1.00 13.83
N ASP A 49 -12.95 -1.31 14.45
CA ASP A 49 -12.56 -2.62 14.97
C ASP A 49 -12.49 -3.73 13.91
N VAL A 50 -12.13 -3.36 12.68
CA VAL A 50 -11.92 -4.31 11.58
C VAL A 50 -10.57 -4.10 10.91
N GLN A 51 -9.74 -5.15 10.92
CA GLN A 51 -8.56 -5.22 10.05
C GLN A 51 -8.92 -5.88 8.73
N GLN A 52 -9.08 -5.07 7.69
CA GLN A 52 -9.43 -5.56 6.37
C GLN A 52 -8.31 -6.45 5.78
N SER A 53 -8.67 -7.57 5.15
CA SER A 53 -7.68 -8.48 4.55
C SER A 53 -6.83 -7.80 3.46
N PHE A 54 -7.46 -6.92 2.67
CA PHE A 54 -6.79 -6.12 1.65
C PHE A 54 -5.77 -5.13 2.22
N PHE A 55 -5.83 -4.78 3.50
CA PHE A 55 -4.79 -3.94 4.12
C PHE A 55 -3.42 -4.63 4.02
N ILE A 56 -3.38 -5.92 4.32
CA ILE A 56 -2.16 -6.73 4.22
C ILE A 56 -1.86 -7.05 2.75
N ALA A 57 -2.86 -7.52 2.00
CA ALA A 57 -2.64 -7.97 0.63
C ALA A 57 -2.26 -6.81 -0.32
N GLU A 58 -2.86 -5.65 -0.18
CA GLU A 58 -2.71 -4.53 -1.12
C GLU A 58 -1.90 -3.40 -0.51
N THR A 59 -2.39 -2.82 0.60
CA THR A 59 -1.86 -1.55 1.12
C THR A 59 -0.41 -1.71 1.54
N LEU A 60 -0.11 -2.67 2.42
CA LEU A 60 1.27 -2.92 2.87
C LEU A 60 2.17 -3.43 1.74
N LYS A 61 1.65 -4.23 0.80
CA LYS A 61 2.41 -4.73 -0.35
C LYS A 61 2.85 -3.59 -1.27
N TYR A 62 1.95 -2.68 -1.65
CA TYR A 62 2.31 -1.56 -2.51
C TYR A 62 3.21 -0.53 -1.81
N LEU A 63 3.02 -0.33 -0.50
CA LEU A 63 3.93 0.49 0.31
C LEU A 63 5.33 -0.14 0.41
N LEU A 64 5.45 -1.47 0.45
CA LEU A 64 6.75 -2.14 0.37
C LEU A 64 7.36 -1.98 -1.05
N LEU A 65 6.58 -2.26 -2.09
CA LEU A 65 7.06 -2.31 -3.47
C LEU A 65 7.52 -0.96 -4.02
N ILE A 66 6.95 0.15 -3.56
CA ILE A 66 7.37 1.49 -3.99
C ILE A 66 8.77 1.86 -3.49
N TYR A 67 9.22 1.30 -2.36
CA TYR A 67 10.57 1.48 -1.84
C TYR A 67 11.52 0.34 -2.20
N SER A 68 11.01 -0.72 -2.81
CA SER A 68 11.81 -1.86 -3.27
C SER A 68 12.53 -1.55 -4.60
N ASP A 69 13.58 -2.31 -4.87
CA ASP A 69 14.29 -2.28 -6.16
C ASP A 69 13.34 -2.59 -7.34
N VAL A 70 13.60 -2.00 -8.50
CA VAL A 70 12.74 -2.17 -9.69
C VAL A 70 12.71 -3.61 -10.22
N SER A 71 13.76 -4.39 -9.95
CA SER A 71 13.83 -5.81 -10.30
C SER A 71 12.99 -6.69 -9.35
N PHE A 72 12.72 -6.24 -8.12
CA PHE A 72 11.90 -6.96 -7.17
C PHE A 72 10.42 -6.85 -7.57
N ILE A 73 9.85 -8.00 -7.98
CA ILE A 73 8.51 -8.12 -8.60
C ILE A 73 8.38 -7.11 -9.75
N SER A 74 9.22 -7.26 -10.78
CA SER A 74 9.19 -6.39 -11.96
C SER A 74 7.84 -6.46 -12.69
N LEU A 75 7.37 -5.28 -13.13
CA LEU A 75 6.17 -5.10 -13.96
C LEU A 75 6.34 -5.60 -15.40
N ASP A 76 7.58 -5.90 -15.82
CA ASP A 76 7.84 -6.45 -17.16
C ASP A 76 7.43 -7.91 -17.28
N ILE A 77 7.38 -8.62 -16.15
CA ILE A 77 7.12 -10.08 -16.08
C ILE A 77 5.97 -10.45 -15.14
N HIS A 78 5.46 -9.51 -14.34
CA HIS A 78 4.32 -9.71 -13.46
C HIS A 78 3.16 -8.79 -13.81
N VAL A 79 1.95 -9.34 -13.80
CA VAL A 79 0.69 -8.61 -13.84
C VAL A 79 -0.03 -8.80 -12.52
N PHE A 80 -0.45 -7.72 -11.88
CA PHE A 80 -1.22 -7.78 -10.64
C PHE A 80 -2.72 -7.88 -10.96
N ASN A 81 -3.45 -8.74 -10.25
CA ASN A 81 -4.92 -8.61 -10.24
C ASN A 81 -5.36 -7.42 -9.35
N THR A 82 -6.68 -7.23 -9.24
CA THR A 82 -7.22 -6.09 -8.49
C THR A 82 -7.00 -6.19 -6.98
N GLU A 83 -6.69 -7.38 -6.43
CA GLU A 83 -6.32 -7.63 -5.03
C GLU A 83 -4.78 -7.71 -4.83
N ALA A 84 -4.03 -7.11 -5.74
CA ALA A 84 -2.57 -7.01 -5.70
C ALA A 84 -1.82 -8.36 -5.67
N HIS A 85 -2.41 -9.46 -6.11
CA HIS A 85 -1.70 -10.72 -6.28
C HIS A 85 -0.92 -10.71 -7.60
N PRO A 86 0.43 -10.86 -7.57
CA PRO A 86 1.22 -10.88 -8.79
C PRO A 86 1.12 -12.24 -9.50
N PHE A 87 0.85 -12.20 -10.80
CA PHE A 87 0.86 -13.35 -11.69
C PHE A 87 2.00 -13.20 -12.69
N HIS A 88 2.81 -14.24 -12.84
CA HIS A 88 3.87 -14.25 -13.85
C HIS A 88 3.27 -14.39 -15.26
N ILE A 89 3.75 -13.59 -16.21
CA ILE A 89 3.38 -13.69 -17.63
C ILE A 89 3.81 -15.06 -18.16
N ARG A 90 2.91 -15.79 -18.81
CA ARG A 90 3.24 -17.04 -19.49
C ARG A 90 3.49 -16.76 -20.96
N THR A 91 4.70 -17.04 -21.44
CA THR A 91 5.02 -17.13 -22.86
C THR A 91 4.86 -18.58 -23.34
N LEU A 92 4.31 -18.74 -24.54
CA LEU A 92 4.15 -20.03 -25.22
C LEU A 92 5.49 -20.51 -25.82
#